data_AF-A0A5B7UEN3-F1
#
_entry.id   AF-A0A5B7UEN3-F1
#
_cell.length_a   1.000
_cell.length_b   1.000
_cell.length_c   1.000
_cell.angle_alpha   90.00
_cell.angle_beta   90.00
_cell.angle_gamma   90.00
#
_symmetry.space_group_name_H-M   'P 1'
#
loop_
_entity.id
_entity.type
_entity.pdbx_description
1 polymer ?
#
loop_
_entity_poly.entity_id
_entity_poly.type
_entity_poly.pdbx_seq_one_letter_code
_entity_poly.pdbx_strand_id
1 'polypeptide(L)'
;MQEIYEGILELNENNPELFYTESGIQVELHIRYYDSYCFFSLTLPMIPRVYESFELFFIKAKMGWTTFWVKDVQYSIDNNKNSIYVLLQGGILNRYQEFALEKALFEGQISFRDEYEKFDFEIGDLILGRNRNF
;
A
#
# COMPACT_ATOMS: atom_id res chain seq x y z
N MET A 1 2.88 7.01 24.44
CA MET A 1 1.84 6.38 23.59
C MET A 1 2.39 6.00 22.22
N GLN A 2 3.24 6.83 21.61
CA GLN A 2 3.94 6.53 20.35
C GLN A 2 4.88 5.30 20.44
N GLU A 3 5.61 5.15 21.55
CA GLU A 3 6.53 4.03 21.81
C GLU A 3 5.87 2.63 21.73
N ILE A 4 4.60 2.50 22.13
CA ILE A 4 3.89 1.20 22.08
C ILE A 4 3.65 0.77 20.63
N TYR A 5 3.29 1.71 19.76
CA TYR A 5 3.01 1.42 18.36
C TYR A 5 4.27 1.11 17.56
N GLU A 6 5.36 1.82 17.85
CA GLU A 6 6.68 1.50 17.32
C GLU A 6 7.12 0.10 17.77
N GLY A 7 6.92 -0.23 19.06
CA GLY A 7 7.20 -1.56 19.59
C GLY A 7 6.39 -2.68 18.93
N ILE A 8 5.13 -2.44 18.54
CA ILE A 8 4.33 -3.44 17.80
C ILE A 8 4.92 -3.70 16.42
N LEU A 9 5.35 -2.65 15.71
CA LEU A 9 5.97 -2.80 14.39
C LEU A 9 7.31 -3.52 14.47
N GLU A 10 8.15 -3.15 15.44
CA GLU A 10 9.43 -3.81 15.70
C GLU A 10 9.25 -5.28 16.12
N LEU A 11 8.24 -5.57 16.95
CA LEU A 11 7.91 -6.94 17.32
C LEU A 11 7.48 -7.76 16.10
N ASN A 12 6.67 -7.16 15.23
CA ASN A 12 6.21 -7.81 14.00
C ASN A 12 7.33 -8.08 13.00
N GLU A 13 8.27 -7.14 12.88
CA GLU A 13 9.45 -7.30 12.02
C GLU A 13 10.36 -8.42 12.52
N ASN A 14 10.58 -8.50 13.83
CA ASN A 14 11.49 -9.50 14.42
C ASN A 14 10.85 -10.88 14.63
N ASN A 15 9.54 -10.93 14.90
CA ASN A 15 8.80 -12.16 15.26
C ASN A 15 7.40 -12.14 14.61
N PRO A 16 7.30 -12.18 13.27
CA PRO A 16 6.02 -12.07 12.56
C PRO A 16 5.06 -13.21 12.89
N GLU A 17 5.57 -14.37 13.30
CA GLU A 17 4.78 -15.54 13.68
C GLU A 17 3.85 -15.30 14.87
N LEU A 18 4.15 -14.31 15.73
CA LEU A 18 3.28 -13.90 16.83
C LEU A 18 1.96 -13.26 16.36
N PHE A 19 1.90 -12.81 15.11
CA PHE A 19 0.75 -12.18 14.49
C PHE A 19 0.01 -13.12 13.53
N TYR A 20 0.43 -14.38 13.47
CA TYR A 20 -0.24 -15.40 12.69
C TYR A 20 -1.24 -16.17 13.55
N THR A 21 -2.44 -16.36 13.01
CA THR A 21 -3.45 -17.26 13.56
C THR A 21 -3.33 -18.65 12.94
N GLU A 22 -3.81 -19.67 13.66
CA GLU A 22 -3.80 -21.08 13.21
C GLU A 22 -4.57 -21.30 11.91
N SER A 23 -5.57 -20.46 11.63
CA SER A 23 -6.39 -20.51 10.43
C SER A 23 -6.39 -19.17 9.71
N GLY A 24 -6.44 -19.22 8.38
CA GLY A 24 -6.43 -18.06 7.50
C GLY A 24 -5.26 -18.06 6.53
N ILE A 25 -4.97 -16.90 5.98
CA ILE A 25 -3.98 -16.68 4.93
C ILE A 25 -2.91 -15.73 5.46
N GLN A 26 -1.69 -16.22 5.59
CA GLN A 26 -0.54 -15.39 5.98
C GLN A 26 -0.19 -14.45 4.83
N VAL A 27 -0.09 -13.16 5.13
CA VAL A 27 0.27 -12.13 4.17
C VAL A 27 1.26 -11.15 4.80
N GLU A 28 1.99 -10.44 3.95
CA GLU A 28 2.74 -9.25 4.33
C GLU A 28 2.07 -8.02 3.72
N LEU A 29 1.61 -7.10 4.57
CA LEU A 29 1.07 -5.82 4.14
C LEU A 29 2.21 -4.86 3.83
N HIS A 30 2.22 -4.30 2.63
CA HIS A 30 3.16 -3.27 2.18
C HIS A 30 2.43 -1.94 2.19
N ILE A 31 2.60 -1.16 3.25
CA ILE A 31 1.78 0.02 3.50
C ILE A 31 2.55 1.28 3.13
N ARG A 32 1.98 2.11 2.24
CA ARG A 32 2.56 3.38 1.80
C ARG A 32 1.59 4.53 2.00
N TYR A 33 2.09 5.68 2.41
CA TYR A 33 1.36 6.96 2.38
C TYR A 33 2.34 8.11 2.21
N TYR A 34 2.27 8.81 1.07
CA TYR A 34 3.29 9.77 0.65
C TYR A 34 4.71 9.16 0.74
N ASP A 35 5.59 9.78 1.51
CA ASP A 35 6.99 9.35 1.73
C ASP A 35 7.13 8.34 2.88
N SER A 36 6.05 8.06 3.61
CA SER A 36 6.04 7.08 4.69
C SER A 36 5.73 5.69 4.16
N TYR A 37 6.48 4.69 4.66
CA TYR A 37 6.25 3.28 4.36
C TYR A 37 6.48 2.40 5.59
N CYS A 38 5.76 1.28 5.65
CA CYS A 38 6.04 0.18 6.59
C CYS A 38 5.54 -1.16 6.05
N PHE A 39 6.04 -2.24 6.65
CA PHE A 39 5.58 -3.59 6.41
C PHE A 39 4.89 -4.13 7.66
N PHE A 40 3.91 -5.00 7.48
CA PHE A 40 3.26 -5.69 8.59
C PHE A 40 2.78 -7.08 8.19
N SER A 41 3.33 -8.10 8.82
CA SER A 41 2.97 -9.50 8.62
C SER A 41 1.81 -9.90 9.52
N LEU A 42 0.77 -10.54 8.97
CA LEU A 42 -0.36 -11.06 9.76
C LEU A 42 -1.11 -12.15 9.01
N THR A 43 -2.01 -12.83 9.72
CA THR A 43 -3.01 -13.70 9.07
C THR A 43 -4.30 -12.93 8.78
N LEU A 44 -4.78 -13.02 7.55
CA LEU A 44 -6.09 -12.53 7.12
C LEU A 44 -7.10 -13.68 6.96
N PRO A 45 -8.41 -13.46 7.17
CA PRO A 45 -9.44 -14.48 6.95
C PRO A 45 -9.64 -14.79 5.45
N MET A 46 -9.29 -13.85 4.57
CA MET A 46 -9.32 -14.02 3.12
C MET A 46 -8.31 -13.07 2.47
N ILE A 47 -7.93 -13.36 1.22
CA ILE A 47 -7.14 -12.44 0.41
C ILE A 47 -8.03 -11.25 0.04
N PRO A 48 -7.64 -10.01 0.38
CA PRO A 48 -8.43 -8.85 0.08
C PRO A 48 -8.38 -8.56 -1.43
N ARG A 49 -9.40 -7.89 -1.95
CA ARG A 49 -9.47 -7.51 -3.37
C ARG A 49 -8.90 -6.13 -3.57
N VAL A 50 -8.38 -5.88 -4.76
CA VAL A 50 -8.01 -4.53 -5.20
C VAL A 50 -9.18 -3.58 -4.97
N TYR A 51 -8.87 -2.41 -4.40
CA TYR A 51 -9.81 -1.37 -3.97
C TYR A 51 -10.64 -1.64 -2.71
N GLU A 52 -10.43 -2.76 -2.00
CA GLU A 52 -10.96 -2.92 -0.64
C GLU A 52 -10.16 -2.06 0.36
N SER A 53 -10.79 -1.71 1.48
CA SER A 53 -10.23 -0.80 2.48
C SER A 53 -9.81 -1.52 3.76
N PHE A 54 -8.73 -1.02 4.36
CA PHE A 54 -8.21 -1.40 5.66
C PHE A 54 -8.25 -0.19 6.60
N GLU A 55 -8.69 -0.42 7.83
CA GLU A 55 -8.55 0.54 8.93
C GLU A 55 -7.52 0.01 9.93
N LEU A 56 -6.36 0.66 9.99
CA LEU A 56 -5.24 0.25 10.82
C LEU A 56 -4.90 1.40 11.77
N PHE A 57 -5.52 1.43 12.94
CA PHE A 57 -5.32 2.52 13.91
C PHE A 57 -3.92 2.53 14.52
N PHE A 58 -3.32 1.35 14.69
CA PHE A 58 -2.02 1.20 15.34
C PHE A 58 -0.85 1.74 14.50
N ILE A 59 -1.02 1.86 13.17
CA ILE A 59 0.02 2.41 12.30
C ILE A 59 -0.06 3.94 12.14
N LYS A 60 -1.10 4.58 12.69
CA LYS A 60 -1.27 6.05 12.59
C LYS A 60 -0.05 6.82 13.09
N ALA A 61 0.59 6.32 14.15
CA ALA A 61 1.76 6.95 14.73
C ALA A 61 2.93 7.04 13.73
N LYS A 62 3.12 6.00 12.90
CA LYS A 62 4.17 5.95 11.87
C LYS A 62 3.75 6.58 10.56
N MET A 63 2.52 6.30 10.12
CA MET A 63 2.06 6.68 8.79
C MET A 63 1.35 8.03 8.75
N GLY A 64 0.93 8.60 9.89
CA GLY A 64 0.12 9.81 9.93
C GLY A 64 -1.32 9.64 9.42
N TRP A 65 -1.71 8.41 9.06
CA TRP A 65 -3.00 8.06 8.47
C TRP A 65 -3.48 6.69 8.95
N THR A 66 -4.78 6.43 8.87
CA THR A 66 -5.41 5.19 9.40
C THR A 66 -6.09 4.35 8.35
N THR A 67 -6.49 4.95 7.22
CA THR A 67 -7.33 4.28 6.22
C THR A 67 -6.55 4.07 4.94
N PHE A 68 -6.44 2.82 4.54
CA PHE A 68 -5.67 2.39 3.39
C PHE A 68 -6.55 1.58 2.47
N TRP A 69 -6.25 1.55 1.18
CA TRP A 69 -6.94 0.73 0.20
C TRP A 69 -5.94 -0.17 -0.52
N VAL A 70 -6.41 -1.34 -0.95
CA VAL A 70 -5.58 -2.32 -1.65
C VAL A 70 -5.29 -1.82 -3.06
N LYS A 71 -4.04 -1.44 -3.31
CA LYS A 71 -3.56 -1.04 -4.64
C LYS A 71 -3.31 -2.26 -5.51
N ASP A 72 -2.68 -3.28 -4.94
CA ASP A 72 -2.32 -4.50 -5.67
C ASP A 72 -2.19 -5.69 -4.72
N VAL A 73 -2.32 -6.90 -5.26
CA VAL A 73 -2.08 -8.16 -4.53
C VAL A 73 -1.13 -9.01 -5.35
N GLN A 74 0.06 -9.21 -4.82
CA GLN A 74 1.15 -9.90 -5.50
C GLN A 74 1.38 -11.28 -4.88
N TYR A 75 1.65 -12.25 -5.74
CA TYR A 75 1.96 -13.61 -5.36
C TYR A 75 3.37 -13.93 -5.83
N SER A 76 4.23 -14.31 -4.89
CA SER A 76 5.58 -14.76 -5.20
C SER A 76 5.74 -16.21 -4.79
N ILE A 77 6.31 -17.01 -5.68
CA ILE A 77 6.63 -18.40 -5.41
C ILE A 77 8.15 -18.52 -5.46
N ASP A 78 8.77 -18.78 -4.32
CA ASP A 78 10.21 -19.04 -4.21
C ASP A 78 10.47 -20.23 -3.30
N ASN A 79 11.40 -21.10 -3.69
CA ASN A 79 11.85 -22.26 -2.88
C ASN A 79 10.69 -23.09 -2.28
N ASN A 80 9.63 -23.30 -3.06
CA ASN A 80 8.42 -24.04 -2.66
C ASN A 80 7.61 -23.38 -1.52
N LYS A 81 7.80 -22.07 -1.30
CA LYS A 81 6.98 -21.23 -0.44
C LYS A 81 6.20 -20.24 -1.29
N ASN A 82 4.94 -20.02 -0.92
CA ASN A 82 4.09 -18.99 -1.51
C ASN A 82 4.03 -17.81 -0.54
N SER A 83 4.42 -16.63 -1.02
CA SER A 83 4.35 -15.37 -0.29
C SER A 83 3.31 -14.48 -0.95
N ILE A 84 2.40 -13.94 -0.14
CA ILE A 84 1.36 -13.02 -0.60
C ILE A 84 1.67 -11.64 -0.04
N TYR A 85 1.88 -10.69 -0.94
CA TYR A 85 2.13 -9.30 -0.61
C TYR A 85 0.88 -8.48 -0.96
N VAL A 86 0.33 -7.76 0.02
CA VAL A 86 -0.83 -6.89 -0.17
C VAL A 86 -0.33 -5.44 -0.12
N LEU A 87 -0.33 -4.77 -1.27
CA LEU A 87 0.11 -3.39 -1.37
C LEU A 87 -1.05 -2.47 -0.97
N LEU A 88 -0.85 -1.72 0.11
CA LEU A 88 -1.82 -0.82 0.69
C LEU A 88 -1.39 0.63 0.46
N GLN A 89 -2.25 1.41 -0.18
CA GLN A 89 -2.05 2.83 -0.41
C GLN A 89 -2.92 3.65 0.57
N GLY A 90 -2.31 4.59 1.27
CA GLY A 90 -3.00 5.48 2.18
C GLY A 90 -3.72 6.60 1.45
N GLY A 91 -4.79 7.10 2.06
CA GLY A 91 -5.59 8.20 1.53
C GLY A 91 -6.97 7.75 1.06
N ILE A 92 -7.61 8.58 0.24
CA ILE A 92 -8.96 8.32 -0.28
C ILE A 92 -8.81 7.74 -1.69
N LEU A 93 -9.34 6.53 -1.89
CA LEU A 93 -9.37 5.90 -3.21
C LEU A 93 -10.17 6.74 -4.19
N ASN A 94 -9.55 7.09 -5.32
CA ASN A 94 -10.21 7.64 -6.49
C ASN A 94 -10.03 6.71 -7.70
N ARG A 95 -10.99 5.80 -7.92
CA ARG A 95 -10.91 4.80 -8.99
C ARG A 95 -10.81 5.41 -10.40
N TYR A 96 -11.36 6.61 -10.60
CA TYR A 96 -11.25 7.29 -11.88
C TYR A 96 -9.83 7.76 -12.15
N GLN A 97 -9.13 8.22 -11.11
CA GLN A 97 -7.74 8.62 -11.21
C GLN A 97 -6.83 7.42 -11.51
N GLU A 98 -7.04 6.27 -10.86
CA GLU A 98 -6.30 5.04 -11.16
C GLU A 98 -6.48 4.62 -12.63
N PHE A 99 -7.73 4.62 -13.12
CA PHE A 99 -8.00 4.30 -14.52
C PHE A 99 -7.34 5.29 -15.48
N ALA A 100 -7.36 6.58 -15.16
CA ALA A 100 -6.74 7.60 -16.00
C ALA A 100 -5.21 7.47 -16.04
N LEU A 101 -4.59 7.09 -14.91
CA LEU A 101 -3.17 6.78 -14.81
C LEU A 101 -2.80 5.58 -15.69
N GLU A 102 -3.51 4.46 -15.55
CA GLU A 102 -3.29 3.26 -16.37
C GLU A 102 -3.41 3.55 -17.86
N LYS A 103 -4.44 4.32 -18.25
CA LYS A 103 -4.62 4.76 -19.64
C LYS A 103 -3.45 5.62 -20.12
N ALA A 104 -3.02 6.59 -19.32
CA ALA A 104 -1.92 7.48 -19.68
C ALA A 104 -0.58 6.73 -19.81
N LEU A 105 -0.33 5.73 -18.97
CA LEU A 105 0.82 4.83 -19.09
C LEU A 105 0.76 4.02 -20.39
N PHE A 106 -0.40 3.43 -20.67
CA PHE A 106 -0.62 2.64 -21.89
C PHE A 106 -0.44 3.48 -23.17
N GLU A 107 -0.94 4.71 -23.17
CA GLU A 107 -0.82 5.65 -24.29
C GLU A 107 0.57 6.32 -24.37
N GLY A 108 1.46 6.08 -23.40
CA GLY A 108 2.78 6.70 -23.33
C GLY A 108 2.76 8.20 -23.02
N GLN A 109 1.66 8.72 -22.49
CA GLN A 109 1.53 10.12 -22.04
C GLN A 109 2.36 10.41 -20.79
N ILE A 110 2.57 9.37 -19.97
CA ILE A 110 3.45 9.38 -18.80
C ILE A 110 4.32 8.12 -18.86
N SER A 111 5.55 8.22 -18.35
CA SER A 111 6.44 7.06 -18.24
C SER A 111 6.25 6.34 -16.91
N PHE A 112 6.60 5.05 -16.85
CA PHE A 112 6.69 4.32 -15.57
C PHE A 112 7.63 4.97 -14.56
N ARG A 113 8.64 5.71 -15.03
CA ARG A 113 9.53 6.47 -14.17
C ARG A 113 8.81 7.66 -13.52
N ASP A 114 7.95 8.35 -14.27
CA ASP A 114 7.15 9.44 -13.74
C ASP A 114 6.23 8.94 -12.62
N GLU A 115 5.54 7.80 -12.83
CA GLU A 115 4.69 7.18 -11.80
C GLU A 115 5.47 6.86 -10.51
N TYR A 116 6.73 6.43 -10.62
CA TYR A 116 7.54 6.09 -9.46
C TYR A 116 8.05 7.32 -8.70
N GLU A 117 8.46 8.37 -9.42
CA GLU A 117 9.17 9.52 -8.84
C GLU A 117 8.25 10.67 -8.40
N LYS A 118 7.03 10.76 -8.93
CA LYS A 118 6.13 11.90 -8.72
C LYS A 118 5.04 11.64 -7.69
N PHE A 119 4.58 12.69 -7.04
CA PHE A 119 3.40 12.63 -6.17
C PHE A 119 2.11 12.54 -6.99
N ASP A 120 1.05 11.98 -6.39
CA ASP A 120 -0.26 11.80 -7.02
C ASP A 120 -0.83 13.09 -7.63
N PHE A 121 -0.57 14.26 -7.01
CA PHE A 121 -1.04 15.54 -7.54
C PHE A 121 -0.29 15.97 -8.80
N GLU A 122 1.01 15.68 -8.90
CA GLU A 122 1.83 15.98 -10.08
C GLU A 122 1.44 15.06 -11.23
N ILE A 123 1.21 13.77 -10.95
CA ILE A 123 0.66 12.80 -11.90
C ILE A 123 -0.71 13.27 -12.40
N GLY A 124 -1.58 13.72 -11.48
CA GLY A 124 -2.88 14.28 -11.84
C GLY A 124 -2.78 15.51 -12.74
N ASP A 125 -1.83 16.40 -12.48
CA ASP A 125 -1.61 17.59 -13.32
C ASP A 125 -1.07 17.21 -14.71
N LEU A 126 -0.18 16.20 -14.81
CA LEU A 126 0.28 15.65 -16.09
C LEU A 126 -0.85 15.04 -16.91
N ILE A 127 -1.66 14.17 -16.30
CA ILE A 127 -2.80 13.50 -16.95
C ILE A 127 -3.83 14.53 -17.45
N LEU A 128 -4.06 15.59 -16.68
CA LEU A 128 -5.04 16.63 -17.00
C LEU A 128 -4.47 17.76 -17.88
N GLY A 129 -3.18 17.74 -18.20
CA GLY A 129 -2.50 18.82 -18.94
C GLY A 129 -2.55 20.17 -18.22
N ARG A 130 -2.58 20.18 -16.89
CA ARG A 130 -2.66 21.40 -16.07
C ARG A 130 -1.24 21.87 -15.71
N ASN A 131 -0.93 23.14 -15.99
CA ASN A 131 0.24 23.81 -15.43
C ASN A 131 -0.17 24.57 -14.16
N ARG A 132 0.22 24.07 -12.98
CA ARG A 132 0.13 24.85 -11.74
C ARG A 132 1.34 25.77 -11.65
N ASN A 133 1.13 27.06 -11.90
CA ASN A 133 2.10 28.08 -11.51
C ASN A 133 1.97 28.27 -9.99
N PHE A 134 2.99 27.87 -9.24
CA PHE A 134 3.13 28.21 -7.83
C PHE A 134 3.83 29.55 -7.68
#